data_AF-A0A0F7VKN8-F1
#
_entry.id   AF-A0A0F7VKN8-F1
#
_cell.length_a   1.000
_cell.length_b   1.000
_cell.length_c   1.000
_cell.angle_alpha   90.00
_cell.angle_beta   90.00
_cell.angle_gamma   90.00
#
_symmetry.space_group_name_H-M   'P 1'
#
loop_
_entity.id
_entity.type
_entity.pdbx_description
1 polymer ?
#
loop_
_entity_poly.entity_id
_entity_poly.type
_entity_poly.pdbx_seq_one_letter_code
_entity_poly.pdbx_strand_id
1 'polypeptide(L)' 'MNAILYVDRTGIPWRYLPHDFAPWETVYGYFAAWQKEGVFDQLNGLLQRLTQ' A
#
# COMPACT_ATOMS: atom_id res chain seq x y z
N MET A 1 10.47 5.79 4.45
CA MET A 1 9.90 4.47 4.79
C MET A 1 8.42 4.51 5.20
N ASN A 2 7.60 5.51 4.82
CA ASN A 2 6.20 5.57 5.30
C ASN A 2 5.20 6.18 4.30
N ALA A 3 5.55 6.42 3.04
CA ALA A 3 4.63 7.09 2.11
C ALA A 3 3.33 6.29 1.86
N ILE A 4 3.44 4.95 1.75
CA ILE A 4 2.28 4.05 1.66
C ILE A 4 1.43 4.13 2.93
N LEU A 5 2.03 4.06 4.11
CA LEU A 5 1.32 4.18 5.40
C LEU A 5 0.73 5.57 5.62
N TYR A 6 1.35 6.61 5.08
CA TYR A 6 0.84 7.97 5.14
C TYR A 6 -0.45 8.09 4.32
N VAL A 7 -0.44 7.59 3.09
CA VAL A 7 -1.63 7.55 2.22
C VAL A 7 -2.73 6.70 2.85
N ASP A 8 -2.39 5.54 3.41
CA ASP A 8 -3.34 4.65 4.09
C ASP A 8 -3.99 5.31 5.33
N ARG A 9 -3.19 5.97 6.17
CA ARG A 9 -3.69 6.64 7.38
C ARG A 9 -4.46 7.93 7.13
N THR A 10 -4.06 8.69 6.10
CA THR A 10 -4.65 10.00 5.82
C THR A 10 -5.76 9.95 4.78
N GLY A 11 -5.84 8.86 3.99
CA GLY A 11 -6.83 8.69 2.94
C GLY A 11 -6.65 9.65 1.76
N ILE A 12 -5.53 10.36 1.68
CA ILE A 12 -5.30 11.31 0.58
C ILE A 12 -5.03 10.57 -0.73
N PRO A 13 -5.37 11.15 -1.90
CA PRO A 13 -4.96 10.57 -3.16
C PRO A 13 -3.44 10.62 -3.31
N TRP A 14 -2.85 9.58 -3.92
CA TRP A 14 -1.39 9.47 -4.14
C TRP A 14 -0.77 10.72 -4.78
N ARG A 15 -1.49 11.42 -5.67
CA ARG A 15 -1.01 12.63 -6.35
C ARG A 15 -0.84 13.84 -5.43
N TYR A 16 -1.44 13.79 -4.24
CA TYR A 16 -1.34 14.82 -3.21
C TYR A 16 -0.28 14.48 -2.15
N LEU A 17 0.53 13.44 -2.38
CA LEU A 17 1.61 13.09 -1.48
C LEU A 17 2.55 14.28 -1.27
N PRO A 18 2.88 14.66 -0.02
CA PRO A 18 3.80 15.75 0.26
C PRO A 18 5.15 15.55 -0.42
N HIS A 19 5.77 16.64 -0.87
CA HIS A 19 7.10 16.63 -1.51
C HIS A 19 8.24 16.17 -0.59
N ASP A 20 8.00 16.08 0.73
CA ASP A 20 8.93 15.46 1.69
C ASP A 20 9.07 13.94 1.47
N PHE A 21 8.15 13.32 0.72
CA PHE A 21 8.23 11.92 0.34
C PHE A 21 8.78 11.75 -1.08
N ALA A 22 9.27 10.54 -1.36
CA ALA A 22 9.62 10.13 -2.72
C ALA A 22 8.43 10.36 -3.67
N PRO A 23 8.69 10.61 -4.97
CA PRO A 23 7.64 10.84 -5.96
C PRO A 23 6.55 9.76 -5.87
N TRP A 24 5.29 10.20 -5.93
CA TRP A 24 4.14 9.32 -5.78
C TRP A 24 4.16 8.14 -6.78
N GLU A 25 4.74 8.34 -7.98
CA GLU A 25 4.92 7.28 -8.99
C GLU A 25 5.83 6.16 -8.49
N THR A 26 6.92 6.50 -7.81
CA THR A 26 7.84 5.54 -7.21
C THR A 26 7.16 4.77 -6.09
N VAL A 27 6.47 5.49 -5.19
CA VAL A 27 5.75 4.89 -4.06
C VAL A 27 4.63 3.96 -4.55
N TYR A 28 3.87 4.41 -5.56
CA TYR A 28 2.83 3.61 -6.20
C TYR A 28 3.42 2.39 -6.92
N GLY A 29 4.58 2.52 -7.57
CA GLY A 29 5.30 1.40 -8.16
C GLY A 29 5.64 0.31 -7.15
N TYR A 30 6.12 0.67 -5.96
CA TYR A 30 6.33 -0.29 -4.86
C TYR A 30 5.02 -0.90 -4.37
N PHE A 31 3.97 -0.10 -4.21
CA PHE A 31 2.65 -0.59 -3.80
C PHE A 31 2.08 -1.60 -4.81
N ALA A 32 2.14 -1.28 -6.10
CA ALA A 32 1.67 -2.14 -7.19
C ALA A 32 2.51 -3.42 -7.32
N ALA A 33 3.82 -3.35 -7.07
CA ALA A 33 4.67 -4.54 -7.02
C ALA A 33 4.25 -5.48 -5.89
N TRP A 34 4.00 -4.97 -4.68
CA TRP A 34 3.51 -5.78 -3.55
C TRP A 34 2.11 -6.35 -3.78
N GLN A 35 1.24 -5.59 -4.45
CA GLN A 35 -0.08 -6.09 -4.86
C GLN A 35 0.06 -7.25 -5.85
N LYS A 36 0.96 -7.12 -6.82
CA LYS A 36 1.23 -8.17 -7.83
C LYS A 36 1.93 -9.40 -7.25
N GLU A 37 2.78 -9.21 -6.24
CA GLU A 37 3.42 -10.31 -5.51
C GLU A 37 2.44 -11.10 -4.62
N GLY A 38 1.18 -10.69 -4.52
CA GLY A 38 0.16 -11.43 -3.78
C GLY A 38 0.37 -11.40 -2.26
N VAL A 39 1.15 -10.44 -1.75
CA VAL A 39 1.38 -10.26 -0.31
C VAL A 39 0.05 -10.03 0.41
N PHE A 40 -0.87 -9.30 -0.21
CA PHE A 40 -2.23 -9.10 0.30
C PHE A 40 -3.11 -10.35 0.16
N ASP A 41 -2.90 -11.19 -0.85
CA ASP A 41 -3.63 -12.47 -0.99
C ASP A 41 -3.21 -13.48 0.08
N GLN A 42 -1.92 -13.53 0.46
CA GLN A 42 -1.48 -14.34 1.61
C GLN A 42 -2.12 -13.86 2.91
N LEU A 43 -2.22 -12.54 3.11
CA LEU A 43 -2.79 -11.95 4.32
C LEU A 43 -4.31 -12.15 4.39
N ASN A 44 -5.01 -11.95 3.27
CA ASN A 44 -6.43 -12.24 3.15
C ASN A 44 -6.75 -13.73 3.26
N GLY A 45 -5.91 -14.62 2.72
CA GLY A 45 -6.08 -16.06 2.86
C GLY A 45 -6.01 -16.53 4.32
N LEU A 46 -5.19 -15.90 5.14
CA LEU A 46 -5.12 -16.15 6.58
C LEU A 46 -6.35 -15.64 7.33
N LEU A 47 -6.87 -14.46 6.97
CA LEU A 47 -8.09 -13.90 7.56
C LEU A 47 -9.34 -14.70 7.18
N GLN A 48 -9.44 -15.18 5.94
CA GLN A 48 -10.54 -16.07 5.54
C GLN A 48 -10.52 -17.40 6.30
N ARG A 49 -9.34 -17.93 6.65
CA ARG A 49 -9.22 -19.17 7.43
C ARG A 49 -9.65 -19.03 8.89
N LEU A 50 -9.57 -17.83 9.48
CA LEU A 50 -9.99 -17.59 10.86
C LEU A 50 -11.47 -17.22 10.99
N THR A 51 -12.14 -16.96 9.86
CA THR A 51 -13.56 -16.60 9.80
C THR A 51 -14.44 -17.79 9.38
N GLN A 52 -13.84 -18.99 9.18
CA GLN A 52 -14.51 -20.26 8.91
C GLN A 52 -14.62 -21.10 10.18
#